data_AF-A0A925VMR4-F1
#
_entry.id   AF-A0A925VMR4-F1
#
_cell.length_a   1.000
_cell.length_b   1.000
_cell.length_c   1.000
_cell.angle_alpha   90.00
_cell.angle_beta   90.00
_cell.angle_gamma   90.00
#
_symmetry.space_group_name_H-M   'P 1'
#
loop_
_entity.id
_entity.type
_entity.pdbx_description
1 polymer ?
#
loop_
_entity_poly.entity_id
_entity_poly.type
_entity_poly.pdbx_seq_one_letter_code
_entity_poly.pdbx_strand_id
1 'polypeptide(L)'
;ADFHAAEEMIKGMIKMIDTRNRLFQPSHRMVICIPSGITEVEKRAVRDSAEHAGAKEVWMIQEPMAAAIGIGIDVEQPIGSMIIDIGGGTTEIAVIALSGIVCDQSIKTAGDVFNQDILDYMRRQHNLLIGERSAERIKIEVGAALTELEFTPPDYEVRGRDLMTGIPKVIKVTSSEIAIALDKSVAKIEEAVLKALEISPPELSADIYENGIHLTGGGALLRGLDKRLAAKTKLPIHIAEDPLRAVVRGTGKAIKDIQAYRGVLLT
;
A
#
# COMPACT_ATOMS: atom_id res chain seq x y z
N ALA A 1 -2.43 -14.15 -13.38
CA ALA A 1 -2.48 -14.50 -11.94
C ALA A 1 -2.27 -15.99 -11.80
N ASP A 2 -1.54 -16.44 -10.78
CA ASP A 2 -1.35 -17.86 -10.45
C ASP A 2 -2.15 -18.18 -9.18
N PHE A 3 -3.41 -18.61 -9.36
CA PHE A 3 -4.32 -18.90 -8.26
C PHE A 3 -3.90 -20.12 -7.45
N HIS A 4 -3.26 -21.10 -8.08
CA HIS A 4 -2.79 -22.30 -7.40
C HIS A 4 -1.64 -21.96 -6.44
N ALA A 5 -0.69 -21.14 -6.89
CA ALA A 5 0.38 -20.65 -6.02
C ALA A 5 -0.17 -19.81 -4.85
N ALA A 6 -1.17 -18.98 -5.09
CA ALA A 6 -1.83 -18.19 -4.04
C ALA A 6 -2.55 -19.07 -3.01
N GLU A 7 -3.29 -20.10 -3.44
CA GLU A 7 -3.96 -21.05 -2.57
C GLU A 7 -2.96 -21.81 -1.66
N GLU A 8 -1.87 -22.31 -2.24
CA GLU A 8 -0.82 -22.99 -1.45
C GLU A 8 -0.10 -22.05 -0.49
N MET A 9 0.06 -20.78 -0.86
CA MET A 9 0.58 -19.75 0.05
C MET A 9 -0.35 -19.54 1.25
N ILE A 10 -1.66 -19.41 1.03
CA ILE A 10 -2.65 -19.25 2.10
C ILE A 10 -2.62 -20.48 3.03
N LYS A 11 -2.65 -21.70 2.47
CA LYS A 11 -2.54 -22.95 3.24
C LYS A 11 -1.24 -22.99 4.06
N GLY A 12 -0.13 -22.57 3.46
CA GLY A 12 1.17 -22.46 4.13
C GLY A 12 1.11 -21.52 5.33
N MET A 13 0.56 -20.32 5.16
CA MET A 13 0.41 -19.33 6.24
C MET A 13 -0.52 -19.83 7.36
N ILE A 14 -1.63 -20.48 7.03
CA ILE A 14 -2.55 -21.08 8.03
C ILE A 14 -1.83 -22.15 8.86
N LYS A 15 -0.99 -23.00 8.22
CA LYS A 15 -0.20 -24.02 8.93
C LYS A 15 0.84 -23.44 9.89
N MET A 16 1.30 -22.21 9.68
CA MET A 16 2.24 -21.52 10.57
C MET A 16 1.57 -20.96 11.83
N ILE A 17 0.24 -20.89 11.88
CA ILE A 17 -0.50 -20.45 13.06
C ILE A 17 -0.37 -21.54 14.14
N ASP A 18 0.18 -21.18 15.30
CA ASP A 18 0.38 -22.13 16.39
C ASP A 18 -0.96 -22.67 16.90
N THR A 19 -1.19 -23.97 16.65
CA THR A 19 -2.41 -24.69 17.05
C THR A 19 -2.13 -25.75 18.11
N ARG A 20 -0.97 -25.68 18.80
CA ARG A 20 -0.36 -26.71 19.68
C ARG A 20 -1.26 -27.44 20.69
N ASN A 21 -2.52 -27.04 20.91
CA ASN A 21 -3.45 -27.65 21.86
C ASN A 21 -4.81 -28.07 21.28
N ARG A 22 -4.98 -28.23 19.95
CA ARG A 22 -6.29 -28.61 19.38
C ARG A 22 -6.32 -30.07 18.89
N LEU A 23 -7.16 -30.88 19.54
CA LEU A 23 -7.44 -32.28 19.18
C LEU A 23 -8.23 -32.42 17.85
N PHE A 24 -8.77 -31.30 17.33
CA PHE A 24 -9.56 -31.23 16.10
C PHE A 24 -9.06 -30.08 15.21
N GLN A 25 -9.20 -30.22 13.89
CA GLN A 25 -8.94 -29.11 12.96
C GLN A 25 -9.88 -27.93 13.27
N PRO A 26 -9.36 -26.72 13.53
CA PRO A 26 -10.21 -25.57 13.81
C PRO A 26 -11.08 -25.20 12.60
N SER A 27 -12.33 -24.80 12.85
CA SER A 27 -13.09 -24.05 11.86
C SER A 27 -12.52 -22.65 11.73
N HIS A 28 -12.02 -22.29 10.55
CA HIS A 28 -11.51 -20.95 10.29
C HIS A 28 -12.62 -20.05 9.80
N ARG A 29 -12.79 -18.93 10.50
CA ARG A 29 -13.44 -17.74 9.99
C ARG A 29 -12.33 -16.83 9.49
N MET A 30 -12.45 -16.35 8.27
CA MET A 30 -11.43 -15.51 7.62
C MET A 30 -12.04 -14.18 7.22
N VAL A 31 -11.30 -13.10 7.45
CA VAL A 31 -11.54 -11.80 6.83
C VAL A 31 -10.34 -11.52 5.96
N ILE A 32 -10.55 -11.36 4.65
CA ILE A 32 -9.49 -11.18 3.67
C ILE A 32 -9.56 -9.78 3.11
N CYS A 33 -8.43 -9.09 3.10
CA CYS A 33 -8.35 -7.78 2.50
C CYS A 33 -8.26 -7.89 0.97
N ILE A 34 -9.00 -7.06 0.24
CA ILE A 34 -9.00 -7.01 -1.22
C ILE A 34 -8.86 -5.56 -1.71
N PRO A 35 -8.21 -5.29 -2.86
CA PRO A 35 -8.13 -3.94 -3.43
C PRO A 35 -9.53 -3.36 -3.71
N SER A 36 -9.70 -2.03 -3.73
CA SER A 36 -11.01 -1.44 -4.05
C SER A 36 -11.42 -1.72 -5.49
N GLY A 37 -10.44 -1.71 -6.40
CA GLY A 37 -10.62 -1.96 -7.84
C GLY A 37 -10.65 -3.44 -8.26
N ILE A 38 -10.84 -4.37 -7.33
CA ILE A 38 -10.89 -5.81 -7.63
C ILE A 38 -12.09 -6.17 -8.51
N THR A 39 -11.89 -7.06 -9.48
CA THR A 39 -12.99 -7.57 -10.31
C THR A 39 -13.79 -8.66 -9.60
N GLU A 40 -15.06 -8.87 -9.96
CA GLU A 40 -15.88 -9.95 -9.39
C GLU A 40 -15.28 -11.36 -9.63
N VAL A 41 -14.53 -11.54 -10.72
CA VAL A 41 -13.82 -12.79 -11.01
C VAL A 41 -12.67 -13.01 -10.03
N GLU A 42 -11.87 -11.98 -9.76
CA GLU A 42 -10.78 -12.04 -8.77
C GLU A 42 -11.32 -12.20 -7.35
N LYS A 43 -12.39 -11.49 -7.00
CA LYS A 43 -13.07 -11.60 -5.71
C LYS A 43 -13.57 -13.02 -5.45
N ARG A 44 -14.17 -13.65 -6.46
CA ARG A 44 -14.57 -15.06 -6.40
C ARG A 44 -13.37 -15.98 -6.21
N ALA A 45 -12.30 -15.77 -6.97
CA ALA A 45 -11.10 -16.59 -6.87
C ALA A 45 -10.44 -16.48 -5.48
N VAL A 46 -10.46 -15.31 -4.85
CA VAL A 46 -10.00 -15.11 -3.45
C VAL A 46 -10.86 -15.94 -2.49
N ARG A 47 -12.19 -15.90 -2.64
CA ARG A 47 -13.10 -16.70 -1.81
C ARG A 47 -12.87 -18.20 -1.99
N ASP A 48 -12.84 -18.67 -3.24
CA ASP A 48 -12.64 -20.09 -3.57
C ASP A 48 -11.30 -20.59 -2.97
N SER A 49 -10.23 -19.80 -3.09
CA SER A 49 -8.92 -20.13 -2.52
C SER A 49 -8.96 -20.24 -0.99
N ALA A 50 -9.73 -19.37 -0.33
CA ALA A 50 -9.89 -19.40 1.12
C ALA A 50 -10.72 -20.61 1.58
N GLU A 51 -11.80 -20.93 0.87
CA GLU A 51 -12.63 -22.11 1.14
C GLU A 51 -11.85 -23.41 0.94
N HIS A 52 -11.08 -23.53 -0.16
CA HIS A 52 -10.17 -24.66 -0.39
C HIS A 52 -9.05 -24.76 0.65
N ALA A 53 -8.64 -23.63 1.23
CA ALA A 53 -7.70 -23.60 2.34
C ALA A 53 -8.34 -23.98 3.70
N GLY A 54 -9.64 -24.28 3.75
CA GLY A 54 -10.36 -24.76 4.93
C GLY A 54 -11.14 -23.69 5.70
N ALA A 55 -11.40 -22.53 5.10
CA ALA A 55 -12.30 -21.54 5.66
C ALA A 55 -13.76 -22.04 5.65
N LYS A 56 -14.47 -21.90 6.77
CA LYS A 56 -15.92 -22.15 6.84
C LYS A 56 -16.76 -20.90 6.62
N GLU A 57 -16.16 -19.74 6.84
CA GLU A 57 -16.80 -18.44 6.72
C GLU A 57 -15.75 -17.46 6.19
N VAL A 58 -16.01 -16.89 5.03
CA VAL A 58 -15.10 -15.95 4.36
C VAL A 58 -15.82 -14.62 4.24
N TRP A 59 -15.21 -13.61 4.81
CA TRP A 59 -15.57 -12.21 4.60
C TRP A 59 -14.41 -11.53 3.88
N MET A 60 -14.74 -10.46 3.17
CA MET A 60 -13.78 -9.60 2.52
C MET A 60 -13.97 -8.16 3.00
N ILE A 61 -12.88 -7.40 3.03
CA ILE A 61 -12.88 -5.98 3.35
C ILE A 61 -12.00 -5.26 2.33
N GLN A 62 -12.43 -4.10 1.84
CA GLN A 62 -11.61 -3.32 0.92
C GLN A 62 -10.39 -2.74 1.65
N GLU A 63 -9.23 -2.77 1.00
CA GLU A 63 -7.94 -2.25 1.50
C GLU A 63 -8.03 -0.86 2.12
N PRO A 64 -8.54 0.18 1.42
CA PRO A 64 -8.63 1.52 2.00
C PRO A 64 -9.56 1.58 3.23
N MET A 65 -10.60 0.75 3.28
CA MET A 65 -11.50 0.66 4.42
C MET A 65 -10.83 -0.01 5.63
N ALA A 66 -10.12 -1.11 5.40
CA ALA A 66 -9.31 -1.77 6.43
C ALA A 66 -8.20 -0.85 6.94
N ALA A 67 -7.52 -0.13 6.05
CA ALA A 67 -6.55 0.90 6.40
C ALA A 67 -7.15 1.96 7.33
N ALA A 68 -8.30 2.53 7.00
CA ALA A 68 -8.98 3.56 7.80
C ALA A 68 -9.31 3.08 9.22
N ILE A 69 -9.93 1.91 9.33
CA ILE A 69 -10.22 1.28 10.62
C ILE A 69 -8.92 0.98 11.40
N GLY A 70 -7.87 0.58 10.68
CA GLY A 70 -6.56 0.26 11.24
C GLY A 70 -5.86 1.43 11.92
N ILE A 71 -5.96 2.62 11.31
CA ILE A 71 -5.37 3.86 11.83
C ILE A 71 -6.28 4.60 12.82
N GLY A 72 -7.53 4.14 12.98
CA GLY A 72 -8.46 4.65 13.99
C GLY A 72 -9.45 5.69 13.48
N ILE A 73 -9.64 5.82 12.17
CA ILE A 73 -10.75 6.62 11.63
C ILE A 73 -12.07 5.94 11.96
N ASP A 74 -13.02 6.73 12.45
CA ASP A 74 -14.40 6.29 12.65
C ASP A 74 -15.16 6.34 11.32
N VAL A 75 -15.11 5.21 10.61
CA VAL A 75 -15.68 5.08 9.26
C VAL A 75 -17.21 5.16 9.22
N GLU A 76 -17.88 5.05 10.37
CA GLU A 76 -19.35 5.13 10.47
C GLU A 76 -19.87 6.58 10.46
N GLN A 77 -19.00 7.56 10.69
CA GLN A 77 -19.41 8.96 10.77
C GLN A 77 -19.85 9.51 9.40
N PRO A 78 -20.80 10.46 9.37
CA PRO A 78 -21.18 11.21 8.18
C PRO A 78 -20.15 12.31 7.85
N ILE A 79 -18.86 12.04 8.01
CA ILE A 79 -17.75 12.97 7.76
C ILE A 79 -16.81 12.34 6.75
N GLY A 80 -16.52 13.06 5.67
CA GLY A 80 -15.62 12.63 4.61
C GLY A 80 -14.19 12.44 5.11
N SER A 81 -13.68 11.23 5.00
CA SER A 81 -12.28 10.89 5.33
C SER A 81 -11.56 10.37 4.09
N MET A 82 -10.50 11.06 3.67
CA MET A 82 -9.66 10.60 2.56
C MET A 82 -8.47 9.79 3.07
N ILE A 83 -8.31 8.58 2.53
CA ILE A 83 -7.18 7.67 2.80
C ILE A 83 -6.44 7.39 1.50
N ILE A 84 -5.11 7.37 1.58
CA ILE A 84 -4.21 6.88 0.55
C ILE A 84 -3.39 5.74 1.15
N ASP A 85 -3.55 4.52 0.64
CA ASP A 85 -2.74 3.35 1.01
C ASP A 85 -1.79 2.99 -0.15
N ILE A 86 -0.48 3.09 0.09
CA ILE A 86 0.55 2.76 -0.90
C ILE A 86 1.22 1.45 -0.53
N GLY A 87 0.79 0.37 -1.18
CA GLY A 87 1.32 -0.97 -0.99
C GLY A 87 2.56 -1.29 -1.84
N GLY A 88 2.77 -2.57 -2.09
CA GLY A 88 3.79 -3.05 -3.04
C GLY A 88 3.32 -2.88 -4.50
N GLY A 89 2.14 -3.41 -4.82
CA GLY A 89 1.64 -3.44 -6.21
C GLY A 89 0.69 -2.29 -6.59
N THR A 90 -0.03 -1.72 -5.62
CA THR A 90 -1.07 -0.73 -5.87
C THR A 90 -1.00 0.46 -4.90
N THR A 91 -1.49 1.60 -5.38
CA THR A 91 -1.89 2.73 -4.55
C THR A 91 -3.41 2.80 -4.59
N GLU A 92 -4.04 2.65 -3.43
CA GLU A 92 -5.49 2.74 -3.24
C GLU A 92 -5.81 4.09 -2.60
N ILE A 93 -6.70 4.85 -3.22
CA ILE A 93 -7.13 6.16 -2.76
C ILE A 93 -8.64 6.09 -2.59
N ALA A 94 -9.16 6.43 -1.42
CA ALA A 94 -10.59 6.38 -1.17
C ALA A 94 -11.06 7.54 -0.30
N VAL A 95 -12.29 7.99 -0.57
CA VAL A 95 -13.07 8.83 0.33
C VAL A 95 -14.13 7.97 0.99
N ILE A 96 -14.12 7.95 2.32
CA ILE A 96 -14.96 7.10 3.16
C ILE A 96 -15.91 7.98 3.97
N ALA A 97 -17.18 7.57 4.03
CA ALA A 97 -18.19 8.10 4.93
C ALA A 97 -19.29 7.06 5.13
N LEU A 98 -19.96 7.03 6.30
CA LEU A 98 -21.12 6.17 6.57
C LEU A 98 -20.88 4.68 6.22
N SER A 99 -19.72 4.14 6.60
CA SER A 99 -19.27 2.77 6.32
C SER A 99 -19.18 2.40 4.83
N GLY A 100 -19.20 3.40 3.95
CA GLY A 100 -19.10 3.23 2.50
C GLY A 100 -17.87 3.93 1.94
N ILE A 101 -17.33 3.36 0.86
CA ILE A 101 -16.43 4.08 -0.04
C ILE A 101 -17.31 4.87 -1.00
N VAL A 102 -17.21 6.20 -0.96
CA VAL A 102 -18.03 7.12 -1.76
C VAL A 102 -17.42 7.32 -3.14
N CYS A 103 -16.09 7.44 -3.19
CA CYS A 103 -15.32 7.41 -4.43
C CYS A 103 -13.93 6.87 -4.15
N ASP A 104 -13.32 6.29 -5.18
CA ASP A 104 -11.99 5.72 -5.09
C ASP A 104 -11.21 5.83 -6.40
N GLN A 105 -9.89 5.69 -6.29
CA GLN A 105 -8.96 5.44 -7.39
C GLN A 105 -8.00 4.34 -6.96
N SER A 106 -7.80 3.34 -7.82
CA SER A 106 -6.76 2.32 -7.67
C SER A 106 -5.82 2.38 -8.88
N ILE A 107 -4.52 2.57 -8.62
CA ILE A 107 -3.50 2.58 -9.67
C ILE A 107 -2.40 1.56 -9.38
N LYS A 108 -1.87 0.95 -10.44
CA LYS A 108 -0.76 -0.02 -10.37
C LYS A 108 0.61 0.66 -10.31
N THR A 109 0.72 1.75 -9.56
CA THR A 109 1.97 2.50 -9.33
C THR A 109 2.18 2.60 -7.82
N ALA A 110 3.18 1.87 -7.32
CA ALA A 110 3.46 1.72 -5.89
C ALA A 110 4.89 1.20 -5.69
N GLY A 111 5.17 0.51 -4.58
CA GLY A 111 6.52 0.07 -4.19
C GLY A 111 7.30 -0.74 -5.23
N ASP A 112 6.64 -1.63 -5.98
CA ASP A 112 7.29 -2.48 -7.00
C ASP A 112 7.68 -1.66 -8.24
N VAL A 113 6.86 -0.69 -8.62
CA VAL A 113 7.17 0.25 -9.70
C VAL A 113 8.32 1.16 -9.29
N PHE A 114 8.37 1.62 -8.04
CA PHE A 114 9.50 2.38 -7.52
C PHE A 114 10.81 1.58 -7.59
N ASN A 115 10.76 0.27 -7.28
CA ASN A 115 11.93 -0.59 -7.44
C ASN A 115 12.35 -0.68 -8.90
N GLN A 116 11.40 -0.80 -9.84
CA GLN A 116 11.70 -0.82 -11.26
C GLN A 116 12.31 0.49 -11.76
N ASP A 117 11.81 1.64 -11.31
CA ASP A 117 12.37 2.94 -11.63
C ASP A 117 13.83 3.07 -11.15
N ILE A 118 14.13 2.57 -9.96
CA ILE A 118 15.50 2.52 -9.42
C ILE A 118 16.37 1.57 -10.25
N LEU A 119 15.90 0.38 -10.59
CA LEU A 119 16.64 -0.57 -11.46
C LEU A 119 17.00 0.09 -12.80
N ASP A 120 16.03 0.77 -13.42
CA ASP A 120 16.21 1.45 -14.70
C ASP A 120 17.17 2.64 -14.58
N TYR A 121 17.07 3.41 -13.52
CA TYR A 121 17.98 4.53 -13.24
C TYR A 121 19.42 4.05 -13.08
N MET A 122 19.65 3.02 -12.26
CA MET A 122 20.99 2.44 -12.03
C MET A 122 21.60 1.89 -13.31
N ARG A 123 20.78 1.25 -14.14
CA ARG A 123 21.20 0.75 -15.46
C ARG A 123 21.61 1.88 -16.40
N ARG A 124 20.83 2.96 -16.48
CA ARG A 124 21.02 4.05 -17.47
C ARG A 124 22.07 5.07 -17.04
N GLN A 125 22.03 5.52 -15.79
CA GLN A 125 22.87 6.61 -15.30
C GLN A 125 24.23 6.12 -14.78
N HIS A 126 24.27 4.92 -14.19
CA HIS A 126 25.51 4.39 -13.60
C HIS A 126 26.12 3.21 -14.35
N ASN A 127 25.48 2.74 -15.43
CA ASN A 127 25.84 1.50 -16.15
C ASN A 127 25.99 0.31 -15.19
N LEU A 128 25.14 0.24 -14.15
CA LEU A 128 25.23 -0.76 -13.09
C LEU A 128 23.98 -1.65 -13.10
N LEU A 129 24.18 -2.95 -13.24
CA LEU A 129 23.13 -3.94 -13.08
C LEU A 129 23.04 -4.37 -11.62
N ILE A 130 21.84 -4.23 -11.04
CA ILE A 130 21.51 -4.66 -9.69
C ILE A 130 20.23 -5.52 -9.71
N GLY A 131 19.97 -6.26 -8.64
CA GLY A 131 18.74 -7.04 -8.48
C GLY A 131 17.66 -6.30 -7.68
N GLU A 132 16.43 -6.78 -7.72
CA GLU A 132 15.27 -6.19 -7.03
C GLU A 132 15.51 -5.96 -5.53
N ARG A 133 16.13 -6.92 -4.83
CA ARG A 133 16.46 -6.77 -3.39
C ARG A 133 17.40 -5.60 -3.13
N SER A 134 18.29 -5.29 -4.07
CA SER A 134 19.18 -4.13 -3.98
C SER A 134 18.43 -2.84 -4.26
N ALA A 135 17.51 -2.83 -5.23
CA ALA A 135 16.64 -1.69 -5.50
C ALA A 135 15.73 -1.36 -4.30
N GLU A 136 15.10 -2.37 -3.68
CA GLU A 136 14.33 -2.20 -2.45
C GLU A 136 15.19 -1.61 -1.32
N ARG A 137 16.42 -2.07 -1.18
CA ARG A 137 17.34 -1.54 -0.17
C ARG A 137 17.69 -0.08 -0.45
N ILE A 138 18.00 0.28 -1.70
CA ILE A 138 18.23 1.68 -2.11
C ILE A 138 17.01 2.54 -1.77
N LYS A 139 15.79 2.06 -2.08
CA LYS A 139 14.54 2.75 -1.77
C LYS A 139 14.37 2.99 -0.27
N ILE A 140 14.66 2.00 0.57
CA ILE A 140 14.55 2.13 2.03
C ILE A 140 15.60 3.11 2.59
N GLU A 141 16.86 2.97 2.18
CA GLU A 141 17.98 3.70 2.78
C GLU A 141 18.02 5.17 2.30
N VAL A 142 17.84 5.42 0.99
CA VAL A 142 17.98 6.75 0.38
C VAL A 142 16.78 7.17 -0.47
N GLY A 143 15.70 6.39 -0.54
CA GLY A 143 14.51 6.78 -1.30
C GLY A 143 13.86 8.05 -0.75
N ALA A 144 13.50 8.94 -1.69
CA ALA A 144 12.88 10.23 -1.44
C ALA A 144 11.92 10.60 -2.56
N ALA A 145 10.90 11.40 -2.25
CA ALA A 145 9.96 11.98 -3.20
C ALA A 145 10.35 13.41 -3.63
N LEU A 146 11.33 14.03 -2.95
CA LEU A 146 11.83 15.38 -3.18
C LEU A 146 13.35 15.35 -3.31
N THR A 147 13.91 16.19 -4.20
CA THR A 147 15.37 16.32 -4.38
C THR A 147 16.05 17.01 -3.22
N GLU A 148 15.32 17.89 -2.52
CA GLU A 148 15.76 18.60 -1.32
C GLU A 148 14.92 18.12 -0.13
N LEU A 149 15.60 17.56 0.88
CA LEU A 149 15.00 17.11 2.12
C LEU A 149 15.49 17.99 3.27
N GLU A 150 14.65 18.18 4.28
CA GLU A 150 15.08 18.80 5.54
C GLU A 150 16.17 17.97 6.24
N PHE A 151 16.04 16.64 6.15
CA PHE A 151 17.00 15.68 6.69
C PHE A 151 17.41 14.71 5.59
N THR A 152 18.56 14.98 4.98
CA THR A 152 19.14 14.14 3.94
C THR A 152 19.79 12.90 4.57
N PRO A 153 19.41 11.67 4.16
CA PRO A 153 20.08 10.46 4.62
C PRO A 153 21.52 10.40 4.06
N PRO A 154 22.45 9.69 4.72
CA PRO A 154 23.77 9.43 4.17
C PRO A 154 23.70 8.70 2.83
N ASP A 155 24.64 8.99 1.94
CA ASP A 155 24.79 8.25 0.67
C ASP A 155 24.88 6.75 0.92
N TYR A 156 24.21 5.97 0.07
CA TYR A 156 24.14 4.53 0.21
C TYR A 156 25.06 3.83 -0.78
N GLU A 157 25.87 2.90 -0.29
CA GLU A 157 26.77 2.10 -1.13
C GLU A 157 26.04 0.93 -1.79
N VAL A 158 26.05 0.94 -3.12
CA VAL A 158 25.39 -0.08 -3.95
C VAL A 158 26.43 -0.90 -4.66
N ARG A 159 26.36 -2.23 -4.49
CA ARG A 159 27.15 -3.19 -5.24
C ARG A 159 26.33 -3.78 -6.38
N GLY A 160 26.89 -3.79 -7.58
CA GLY A 160 26.27 -4.39 -8.76
C GLY A 160 27.31 -4.87 -9.76
N ARG A 161 26.84 -5.33 -10.92
CA ARG A 161 27.71 -5.71 -12.04
C ARG A 161 27.79 -4.53 -13.01
N ASP A 162 29.00 -4.03 -13.26
CA ASP A 162 29.23 -3.00 -14.26
C ASP A 162 28.91 -3.55 -15.66
N LEU A 163 28.07 -2.86 -16.41
CA LEU A 163 27.56 -3.32 -17.70
C LEU A 163 28.56 -3.18 -18.84
N MET A 164 29.58 -2.33 -18.67
CA MET A 164 30.62 -2.13 -19.69
C MET A 164 31.71 -3.20 -19.56
N THR A 165 32.09 -3.52 -18.33
CA THR A 165 33.22 -4.43 -18.04
C THR A 165 32.79 -5.84 -17.61
N GLY A 166 31.56 -6.01 -17.14
CA GLY A 166 31.06 -7.28 -16.59
C GLY A 166 31.53 -7.59 -15.16
N ILE A 167 32.36 -6.73 -14.55
CA ILE A 167 33.01 -6.95 -13.25
C ILE A 167 32.15 -6.33 -12.12
N PRO A 168 32.17 -6.90 -10.90
CA PRO A 168 31.55 -6.25 -9.74
C PRO A 168 32.10 -4.85 -9.48
N LYS A 169 31.20 -3.88 -9.28
CA LYS A 169 31.50 -2.47 -9.00
C LYS A 169 30.66 -1.98 -7.82
N VAL A 170 31.21 -1.04 -7.06
CA VAL A 170 30.53 -0.36 -5.96
C VAL A 170 30.44 1.13 -6.31
N ILE A 171 29.26 1.71 -6.13
CA ILE A 171 29.04 3.15 -6.28
C ILE A 171 28.28 3.68 -5.05
N LYS A 172 28.30 5.00 -4.86
CA LYS A 172 27.44 5.69 -3.90
C LYS A 172 26.27 6.30 -4.62
N VAL A 173 25.09 6.25 -4.02
CA VAL A 173 23.85 6.82 -4.54
C VAL A 173 23.24 7.74 -3.49
N THR A 174 22.80 8.90 -3.93
CA THR A 174 22.22 9.96 -3.10
C THR A 174 20.69 9.91 -3.11
N SER A 175 20.05 10.55 -2.12
CA SER A 175 18.58 10.65 -2.11
C SER A 175 18.02 11.49 -3.24
N SER A 176 18.76 12.52 -3.69
CA SER A 176 18.34 13.38 -4.79
C SER A 176 18.31 12.63 -6.13
N GLU A 177 19.27 11.73 -6.38
CA GLU A 177 19.27 10.85 -7.55
C GLU A 177 18.05 9.93 -7.55
N ILE A 178 17.70 9.35 -6.40
CA ILE A 178 16.53 8.48 -6.29
C ILE A 178 15.22 9.28 -6.40
N ALA A 179 15.16 10.50 -5.88
CA ALA A 179 14.00 11.38 -6.11
C ALA A 179 13.76 11.64 -7.60
N ILE A 180 14.82 11.86 -8.38
CA ILE A 180 14.74 12.01 -9.84
C ILE A 180 14.26 10.71 -10.49
N ALA A 181 14.77 9.56 -10.04
CA ALA A 181 14.37 8.25 -10.56
C ALA A 181 12.87 8.00 -10.37
N LEU A 182 12.33 8.36 -9.20
CA LEU A 182 10.95 8.10 -8.80
C LEU A 182 9.95 9.16 -9.29
N ASP A 183 10.43 10.29 -9.83
CA ASP A 183 9.60 11.48 -10.09
C ASP A 183 8.35 11.19 -10.91
N LYS A 184 8.50 10.44 -12.01
CA LYS A 184 7.39 10.07 -12.89
C LYS A 184 6.33 9.23 -12.17
N SER A 185 6.74 8.31 -11.30
CA SER A 185 5.82 7.44 -10.59
C SER A 185 5.12 8.15 -9.45
N VAL A 186 5.82 9.04 -8.74
CA VAL A 186 5.20 9.89 -7.72
C VAL A 186 4.21 10.88 -8.37
N ALA A 187 4.54 11.44 -9.53
CA ALA A 187 3.62 12.32 -10.27
C ALA A 187 2.31 11.61 -10.68
N LYS A 188 2.35 10.31 -11.01
CA LYS A 188 1.12 9.54 -11.26
C LYS A 188 0.26 9.38 -10.01
N ILE A 189 0.89 9.21 -8.84
CA ILE A 189 0.16 9.16 -7.56
C ILE A 189 -0.48 10.51 -7.28
N GLU A 190 0.23 11.63 -7.48
CA GLU A 190 -0.33 12.98 -7.39
C GLU A 190 -1.56 13.16 -8.29
N GLU A 191 -1.47 12.75 -9.56
CA GLU A 191 -2.58 12.83 -10.50
C GLU A 191 -3.79 12.00 -10.05
N ALA A 192 -3.57 10.79 -9.53
CA ALA A 192 -4.64 9.96 -9.01
C ALA A 192 -5.30 10.56 -7.75
N VAL A 193 -4.52 11.19 -6.87
CA VAL A 193 -5.04 11.91 -5.69
C VAL A 193 -5.90 13.09 -6.11
N LEU A 194 -5.44 13.90 -7.06
CA LEU A 194 -6.21 15.03 -7.59
C LEU A 194 -7.50 14.56 -8.26
N LYS A 195 -7.46 13.47 -9.01
CA LYS A 195 -8.64 12.89 -9.64
C LYS A 195 -9.65 12.37 -8.62
N ALA A 196 -9.20 11.76 -7.52
CA ALA A 196 -10.08 11.35 -6.43
C ALA A 196 -10.77 12.56 -5.77
N LEU A 197 -10.03 13.66 -5.54
CA LEU A 197 -10.60 14.92 -5.04
C LEU A 197 -11.60 15.54 -6.02
N GLU A 198 -11.34 15.46 -7.33
CA GLU A 198 -12.22 16.01 -8.38
C GLU A 198 -13.59 15.29 -8.44
N ILE A 199 -13.61 13.96 -8.28
CA ILE A 199 -14.85 13.17 -8.31
C ILE A 199 -15.54 13.09 -6.94
N SER A 200 -14.94 13.65 -5.89
CA SER A 200 -15.52 13.67 -4.54
C SER A 200 -16.72 14.60 -4.48
N PRO A 201 -17.84 14.19 -3.86
CA PRO A 201 -18.98 15.07 -3.64
C PRO A 201 -18.57 16.35 -2.90
N PRO A 202 -19.09 17.53 -3.27
CA PRO A 202 -18.72 18.80 -2.66
C PRO A 202 -18.82 18.83 -1.13
N GLU A 203 -19.82 18.14 -0.58
CA GLU A 203 -20.06 18.03 0.86
C GLU A 203 -18.89 17.34 1.58
N LEU A 204 -18.36 16.26 1.00
CA LEU A 204 -17.23 15.51 1.57
C LEU A 204 -15.89 16.21 1.31
N SER A 205 -15.78 16.94 0.19
CA SER A 205 -14.59 17.74 -0.12
C SER A 205 -14.33 18.82 0.92
N ALA A 206 -15.37 19.39 1.52
CA ALA A 206 -15.24 20.33 2.64
C ALA A 206 -14.64 19.65 3.89
N ASP A 207 -15.13 18.46 4.24
CA ASP A 207 -14.59 17.68 5.35
C ASP A 207 -13.12 17.31 5.14
N ILE A 208 -12.75 16.92 3.91
CA ILE A 208 -11.37 16.58 3.54
C ILE A 208 -10.47 17.84 3.59
N TYR A 209 -11.01 19.01 3.24
CA TYR A 209 -10.28 20.26 3.33
C TYR A 209 -9.90 20.60 4.78
N GLU A 210 -10.80 20.33 5.72
CA GLU A 210 -10.59 20.58 7.16
C GLU A 210 -9.72 19.50 7.82
N ASN A 211 -10.00 18.22 7.53
CA ASN A 211 -9.37 17.08 8.21
C ASN A 211 -8.09 16.58 7.52
N GLY A 212 -7.84 17.00 6.28
CA GLY A 212 -6.71 16.56 5.48
C GLY A 212 -6.82 15.12 4.96
N ILE A 213 -5.68 14.59 4.52
CA ILE A 213 -5.57 13.27 3.90
C ILE A 213 -4.69 12.37 4.76
N HIS A 214 -5.11 11.13 4.97
CA HIS A 214 -4.35 10.14 5.72
C HIS A 214 -3.55 9.23 4.79
N LEU A 215 -2.24 9.13 5.01
CA LEU A 215 -1.33 8.32 4.21
C LEU A 215 -0.88 7.09 5.00
N THR A 216 -0.99 5.92 4.38
CA THR A 216 -0.65 4.62 4.96
C THR A 216 -0.02 3.68 3.93
N GLY A 217 0.35 2.47 4.37
CA GLY A 217 1.07 1.50 3.56
C GLY A 217 2.58 1.69 3.62
N GLY A 218 3.33 0.76 3.06
CA GLY A 218 4.80 0.84 3.07
C GLY A 218 5.34 2.04 2.28
N GLY A 219 4.65 2.44 1.21
CA GLY A 219 5.04 3.60 0.40
C GLY A 219 4.86 4.95 1.11
N ALA A 220 4.04 5.01 2.17
CA ALA A 220 3.91 6.21 3.01
C ALA A 220 5.25 6.65 3.65
N LEU A 221 6.18 5.71 3.80
CA LEU A 221 7.50 5.94 4.41
C LEU A 221 8.51 6.58 3.44
N LEU A 222 8.13 6.84 2.19
CA LEU A 222 8.99 7.52 1.23
C LEU A 222 9.21 8.97 1.67
N ARG A 223 10.48 9.35 1.90
CA ARG A 223 10.85 10.63 2.50
C ARG A 223 10.35 11.81 1.68
N GLY A 224 9.59 12.71 2.31
CA GLY A 224 9.05 13.92 1.68
C GLY A 224 7.83 13.70 0.78
N LEU A 225 7.26 12.49 0.74
CA LEU A 225 6.05 12.21 -0.03
C LEU A 225 4.84 12.99 0.51
N ASP A 226 4.69 13.05 1.82
CA ASP A 226 3.72 13.88 2.53
C ASP A 226 3.81 15.36 2.10
N LYS A 227 5.02 15.93 2.08
CA LYS A 227 5.24 17.33 1.70
C LYS A 227 4.94 17.57 0.23
N ARG A 228 5.34 16.62 -0.63
CA ARG A 228 5.07 16.68 -2.07
C ARG A 228 3.57 16.64 -2.36
N LEU A 229 2.85 15.72 -1.73
CA LEU A 229 1.39 15.63 -1.82
C LEU A 229 0.73 16.90 -1.25
N ALA A 230 1.14 17.38 -0.09
CA ALA A 230 0.61 18.62 0.51
C ALA A 230 0.80 19.83 -0.40
N ALA A 231 1.98 19.95 -1.03
CA ALA A 231 2.26 21.03 -1.97
C ALA A 231 1.38 20.96 -3.22
N LYS A 232 1.06 19.75 -3.68
CA LYS A 232 0.22 19.51 -4.86
C LYS A 232 -1.27 19.74 -4.58
N THR A 233 -1.79 19.17 -3.49
CA THR A 233 -3.21 19.21 -3.14
C THR A 233 -3.61 20.46 -2.37
N LYS A 234 -2.64 21.15 -1.74
CA LYS A 234 -2.86 22.25 -0.78
C LYS A 234 -3.61 21.80 0.47
N LEU A 235 -3.53 20.51 0.81
CA LEU A 235 -4.19 19.91 1.97
C LEU A 235 -3.16 19.40 2.99
N PRO A 236 -3.50 19.37 4.29
CA PRO A 236 -2.71 18.66 5.28
C PRO A 236 -2.59 17.17 4.92
N ILE A 237 -1.39 16.60 5.09
CA ILE A 237 -1.14 15.17 4.91
C ILE A 237 -0.69 14.59 6.25
N HIS A 238 -1.39 13.55 6.70
CA HIS A 238 -1.15 12.86 7.96
C HIS A 238 -0.63 11.45 7.68
N ILE A 239 0.66 11.21 7.94
CA ILE A 239 1.20 9.85 7.89
C ILE A 239 0.71 9.08 9.12
N ALA A 240 0.13 7.90 8.91
CA ALA A 240 -0.28 7.02 10.00
C ALA A 240 0.91 6.62 10.89
N GLU A 241 0.67 6.42 12.19
CA GLU A 241 1.73 6.08 13.15
C GLU A 241 2.47 4.76 12.82
N ASP A 242 1.74 3.74 12.37
CA ASP A 242 2.29 2.45 11.93
C ASP A 242 1.69 2.06 10.56
N PRO A 243 2.13 2.72 9.48
CA PRO A 243 1.45 2.66 8.18
C PRO A 243 1.58 1.28 7.54
N LEU A 244 2.68 0.55 7.82
CA LEU A 244 2.89 -0.83 7.37
C LEU A 244 1.89 -1.83 7.95
N ARG A 245 1.31 -1.54 9.13
CA ARG A 245 0.38 -2.46 9.81
C ARG A 245 -1.07 -1.99 9.79
N ALA A 246 -1.39 -0.87 9.16
CA ALA A 246 -2.75 -0.33 9.16
C ALA A 246 -3.78 -1.35 8.67
N VAL A 247 -3.61 -1.89 7.46
CA VAL A 247 -4.54 -2.86 6.87
C VAL A 247 -4.73 -4.07 7.77
N VAL A 248 -3.65 -4.74 8.20
CA VAL A 248 -3.77 -5.93 9.06
C VAL A 248 -4.38 -5.62 10.43
N ARG A 249 -4.16 -4.41 10.98
CA ARG A 249 -4.81 -3.96 12.22
C ARG A 249 -6.32 -3.78 12.01
N GLY A 250 -6.73 -3.16 10.91
CA GLY A 250 -8.14 -2.95 10.60
C GLY A 250 -8.87 -4.24 10.31
N THR A 251 -8.31 -5.12 9.47
CA THR A 251 -8.81 -6.48 9.24
C THR A 251 -8.89 -7.25 10.57
N GLY A 252 -7.88 -7.10 11.44
CA GLY A 252 -7.84 -7.69 12.77
C GLY A 252 -8.92 -7.17 13.73
N LYS A 253 -9.35 -5.91 13.60
CA LYS A 253 -10.51 -5.36 14.33
C LYS A 253 -11.81 -5.94 13.77
N ALA A 254 -11.96 -5.96 12.44
CA ALA A 254 -13.15 -6.48 11.77
C ALA A 254 -13.44 -7.96 12.06
N ILE A 255 -12.41 -8.82 12.07
CA ILE A 255 -12.59 -10.25 12.40
C ILE A 255 -12.97 -10.49 13.87
N LYS A 256 -12.56 -9.60 14.79
CA LYS A 256 -12.89 -9.69 16.21
C LYS A 256 -14.35 -9.31 16.48
N ASP A 257 -14.91 -8.41 15.67
CA ASP A 257 -16.31 -7.96 15.79
C ASP A 257 -17.01 -7.81 14.43
N ILE A 258 -17.37 -8.95 13.84
CA ILE A 258 -18.03 -8.98 12.53
C ILE A 258 -19.38 -8.28 12.54
N GLN A 259 -20.10 -8.28 13.67
CA GLN A 259 -21.43 -7.67 13.71
C GLN A 259 -21.32 -6.14 13.69
N ALA A 260 -20.38 -5.56 14.45
CA ALA A 260 -20.11 -4.13 14.38
C ALA A 260 -19.66 -3.72 12.98
N TYR A 261 -18.71 -4.45 12.38
CA TYR A 261 -18.17 -4.11 11.06
C TYR A 261 -18.97 -4.68 9.88
N ARG A 262 -20.20 -5.16 10.10
CA ARG A 262 -20.99 -5.80 9.05
C ARG A 262 -21.26 -4.87 7.86
N GLY A 263 -21.40 -3.56 8.12
CA GLY A 263 -21.63 -2.56 7.07
C GLY A 263 -20.46 -2.41 6.08
N VAL A 264 -19.23 -2.77 6.48
CA VAL A 264 -18.02 -2.67 5.65
C VAL A 264 -17.53 -4.02 5.11
N LEU A 265 -18.14 -5.12 5.56
CA LEU A 265 -17.76 -6.48 5.18
C LEU A 265 -18.58 -6.97 3.99
N LEU A 266 -17.87 -7.52 3.02
CA LEU A 266 -18.43 -8.16 1.85
C LEU A 266 -18.41 -9.67 2.07
N THR A 267 -19.48 -10.36 1.67
CA THR A 267 -19.44 -11.82 1.51
C THR A 267 -18.81 -12.13 0.18
#